data_AF-A0A7S1WIM7-F1
#
_entry.id   AF-A0A7S1WIM7-F1
#
_cell.length_a   1.000
_cell.length_b   1.000
_cell.length_c   1.000
_cell.angle_alpha   90.00
_cell.angle_beta   90.00
_cell.angle_gamma   90.00
#
_symmetry.space_group_name_H-M   'P 1'
#
loop_
_entity.id
_entity.type
_entity.pdbx_description
1 polymer ?
#
loop_
_entity_poly.entity_id
_entity_poly.type
_entity_poly.pdbx_seq_one_letter_code
_entity_poly.pdbx_strand_id
1 'polypeptide(L)'
;SSHFGDYRLLQVGSAGESTADCAEGGHSPIFRAAHGMPKWNKVSQEDDAVPRESPKFQPASRAAQKIEVTVRHWMQDTEMRVLLPPRAKFKHIKKAMAKRLGREDFPPEELRLMYNQGGIYNAYKDNHAISDKRLVLARCSADIIPDGPTLEASLSEGEVSAAEACEAGNSQSSRSDRDRSRILPDAAANSAAARRVRGGGPLTRKQAISLQLELLEAYRADDFQHQLIRLEARKEAGLMKSEFLQERTALRLSVQKRILPKYGFQASSEGEEKMVGAFSPFINDPEILENAQEVDALLGHGGSADKWSTVASQCRKLQDEPRPKARPVPLMPSLPMGMGGFGTGRMGGNHSAFSLPSVSSFAHEHAEGPMGTGTLDATYDPWPPGKGRPYKLYVVGSWNDNVPMPMQWDSGVFTCSITMGADAMEIFQLIENKDWSRTYYPSIPDATTSDEHSVLGPDDRSDGRSWLIGSPEGNVSKPGDTFDIVVAIDSSAHVAVVDWHLSF
;
A
#
# COMPACT_ATOMS: atom_id res chain seq x y z
N SER A 1 23.12 -65.43 13.64
CA SER A 1 23.98 -64.23 13.70
C SER A 1 23.08 -63.01 13.57
N SER A 2 22.71 -62.33 14.66
CA SER A 2 23.51 -61.34 15.43
C SER A 2 23.60 -59.99 14.70
N HIS A 3 23.11 -58.85 15.22
CA HIS A 3 22.59 -58.53 16.57
C HIS A 3 21.33 -57.63 16.49
N PHE A 4 20.47 -57.73 17.50
CA PHE A 4 19.43 -56.75 17.84
C PHE A 4 19.97 -55.78 18.90
N GLY A 5 19.42 -54.55 18.95
CA GLY A 5 19.77 -53.55 19.97
C GLY A 5 18.53 -52.92 20.57
N ASP A 6 17.97 -53.56 21.60
CA ASP A 6 16.87 -53.00 22.39
C ASP A 6 17.37 -51.90 23.34
N TYR A 7 16.62 -50.80 23.45
CA TYR A 7 16.68 -49.91 24.62
C TYR A 7 15.37 -50.00 25.41
N ARG A 8 15.51 -50.37 26.69
CA ARG A 8 14.40 -50.80 27.55
C ARG A 8 14.01 -49.71 28.55
N LEU A 9 12.72 -49.64 28.87
CA LEU A 9 12.18 -48.82 29.96
C LEU A 9 12.95 -49.04 31.27
N LEU A 10 13.09 -47.97 32.04
CA LEU A 10 13.22 -48.04 33.50
C LEU A 10 12.07 -47.28 34.14
N GLN A 11 11.26 -48.02 34.90
CA GLN A 11 10.17 -47.54 35.72
C GLN A 11 10.39 -48.11 37.12
N VAL A 12 10.44 -47.27 38.15
CA VAL A 12 10.68 -47.67 39.53
C VAL A 12 9.71 -46.88 40.43
N GLY A 13 8.87 -47.60 41.18
CA GLY A 13 8.07 -47.04 42.28
C GLY A 13 8.90 -46.86 43.56
N SER A 14 8.37 -46.59 44.74
CA SER A 14 6.98 -46.70 45.19
C SER A 14 6.82 -46.03 46.58
N ALA A 15 5.59 -45.67 46.93
CA ALA A 15 5.01 -45.57 48.29
C ALA A 15 5.56 -44.55 49.32
N GLY A 16 4.62 -44.00 50.09
CA GLY A 16 4.85 -43.08 51.22
C GLY A 16 3.54 -42.46 51.72
N GLU A 17 2.69 -43.26 52.36
CA GLU A 17 1.43 -42.80 53.00
C GLU A 17 1.71 -41.96 54.26
N SER A 18 0.85 -40.98 54.55
CA SER A 18 0.41 -40.68 55.93
C SER A 18 -0.90 -39.89 55.94
N THR A 19 -1.73 -40.17 56.94
CA THR A 19 -3.11 -39.71 57.13
C THR A 19 -3.25 -38.71 58.31
N ALA A 20 -4.51 -38.35 58.62
CA ALA A 20 -5.02 -37.47 59.71
C ALA A 20 -4.99 -35.96 59.40
N ASP A 21 -6.09 -35.19 59.30
CA ASP A 21 -7.48 -35.21 59.86
C ASP A 21 -7.63 -34.42 61.20
N CYS A 22 -8.86 -33.97 61.47
CA CYS A 22 -9.36 -33.08 62.54
C CYS A 22 -9.20 -31.55 62.34
N ALA A 23 -10.08 -30.65 62.85
CA ALA A 23 -11.55 -30.62 63.03
C ALA A 23 -11.96 -29.31 63.76
N GLU A 24 -13.18 -28.79 63.54
CA GLU A 24 -13.91 -27.77 64.35
C GLU A 24 -13.24 -26.37 64.48
N GLY A 25 -13.91 -25.24 64.79
CA GLY A 25 -15.29 -24.79 65.03
C GLY A 25 -15.16 -23.32 65.53
N GLY A 26 -15.94 -22.29 65.18
CA GLY A 26 -17.39 -22.09 65.18
C GLY A 26 -17.70 -20.65 65.69
N HIS A 27 -18.98 -20.24 65.69
CA HIS A 27 -19.57 -19.08 66.40
C HIS A 27 -19.35 -17.60 65.94
N SER A 28 -20.47 -17.01 65.48
CA SER A 28 -20.89 -15.60 65.54
C SER A 28 -21.18 -15.15 67.02
N PRO A 29 -21.73 -13.94 67.39
CA PRO A 29 -22.30 -12.85 66.57
C PRO A 29 -22.12 -11.36 67.07
N ILE A 30 -22.65 -10.41 66.28
CA ILE A 30 -23.34 -9.13 66.62
C ILE A 30 -22.80 -8.23 67.77
N PHE A 31 -22.54 -6.94 67.46
CA PHE A 31 -22.95 -5.81 68.32
C PHE A 31 -23.27 -4.52 67.50
N ARG A 32 -23.93 -3.55 68.15
CA ARG A 32 -24.67 -2.40 67.57
C ARG A 32 -24.06 -1.03 67.93
N ALA A 33 -24.55 0.03 67.25
CA ALA A 33 -24.50 1.47 67.64
C ALA A 33 -23.16 2.24 67.46
N ALA A 34 -23.10 3.58 67.30
CA ALA A 34 -24.05 4.62 66.84
C ALA A 34 -23.29 5.98 66.68
N HIS A 35 -23.97 7.03 66.17
CA HIS A 35 -23.52 8.45 66.03
C HIS A 35 -22.44 8.70 64.95
N GLY A 36 -22.36 9.88 64.30
CA GLY A 36 -23.22 11.07 64.31
C GLY A 36 -22.75 12.14 63.31
N MET A 37 -23.66 12.98 62.79
CA MET A 37 -23.34 14.11 61.90
C MET A 37 -22.67 15.28 62.66
N PRO A 38 -22.03 16.21 61.91
CA PRO A 38 -22.51 17.59 62.00
C PRO A 38 -22.71 18.30 60.64
N LYS A 39 -23.69 19.20 60.59
CA LYS A 39 -23.91 20.19 59.52
C LYS A 39 -23.18 21.50 59.85
N TRP A 40 -22.79 22.29 58.85
CA TRP A 40 -22.53 23.74 59.00
C TRP A 40 -23.18 24.55 57.86
N ASN A 41 -23.33 25.86 58.07
CA ASN A 41 -24.44 26.68 57.53
C ASN A 41 -24.15 27.50 56.26
N LYS A 42 -25.25 27.95 55.63
CA LYS A 42 -25.33 29.12 54.73
C LYS A 42 -24.93 30.43 55.44
N VAL A 43 -24.35 31.36 54.68
CA VAL A 43 -24.45 32.82 54.87
C VAL A 43 -24.54 33.49 53.48
N SER A 44 -25.47 34.44 53.32
CA SER A 44 -25.55 35.40 52.18
C SER A 44 -24.82 36.71 52.59
N GLN A 45 -24.48 37.71 51.76
CA GLN A 45 -25.28 38.45 50.75
C GLN A 45 -24.41 39.63 50.24
N GLU A 46 -24.60 40.14 49.00
CA GLU A 46 -24.30 41.51 48.46
C GLU A 46 -22.92 42.19 48.76
N ASP A 47 -22.36 43.12 47.98
CA ASP A 47 -22.64 43.76 46.69
C ASP A 47 -21.30 44.34 46.16
N ASP A 48 -21.13 44.54 44.84
CA ASP A 48 -20.47 45.73 44.24
C ASP A 48 -20.24 45.57 42.72
N ALA A 49 -20.60 46.60 41.96
CA ALA A 49 -20.53 46.61 40.50
C ALA A 49 -19.35 47.43 39.96
N VAL A 50 -18.58 46.86 39.03
CA VAL A 50 -17.53 47.57 38.26
C VAL A 50 -17.76 47.30 36.76
N PRO A 51 -17.71 48.31 35.86
CA PRO A 51 -18.04 48.12 34.45
C PRO A 51 -16.91 47.39 33.71
N ARG A 52 -17.23 46.31 33.00
CA ARG A 52 -16.28 45.67 32.07
C ARG A 52 -16.28 46.40 30.73
N GLU A 53 -15.13 46.96 30.36
CA GLU A 53 -14.85 47.34 28.99
C GLU A 53 -14.89 46.11 28.07
N SER A 54 -15.47 46.26 26.87
CA SER A 54 -15.56 45.19 25.88
C SER A 54 -14.17 44.90 25.27
N PRO A 55 -13.61 43.68 25.39
CA PRO A 55 -12.37 43.34 24.71
C PRO A 55 -12.59 43.35 23.19
N LYS A 56 -11.78 44.15 22.49
CA LYS A 56 -11.81 44.23 21.02
C LYS A 56 -11.54 42.85 20.43
N PHE A 57 -12.45 42.39 19.58
CA PHE A 57 -12.34 41.11 18.87
C PHE A 57 -11.12 41.16 17.93
N GLN A 58 -9.98 40.65 18.39
CA GLN A 58 -8.89 40.27 17.48
C GLN A 58 -9.35 38.99 16.76
N PRO A 59 -9.27 38.91 15.42
CA PRO A 59 -9.60 37.67 14.73
C PRO A 59 -8.60 36.60 15.17
N ALA A 60 -9.11 35.53 15.76
CA ALA A 60 -8.30 34.39 16.19
C ALA A 60 -7.40 33.94 15.03
N SER A 61 -6.12 33.73 15.31
CA SER A 61 -5.18 33.22 14.32
C SER A 61 -5.72 31.91 13.76
N ARG A 62 -6.03 31.91 12.45
CA ARG A 62 -6.52 30.75 11.74
C ARG A 62 -5.45 29.66 11.85
N ALA A 63 -5.65 28.71 12.76
CA ALA A 63 -4.67 27.68 13.06
C ALA A 63 -4.25 27.01 11.74
N ALA A 64 -2.95 27.04 11.44
CA ALA A 64 -2.44 26.59 10.18
C ALA A 64 -2.65 25.08 10.06
N GLN A 65 -3.71 24.69 9.35
CA GLN A 65 -3.97 23.31 8.96
C GLN A 65 -2.70 22.77 8.30
N LYS A 66 -2.09 21.74 8.86
CA LYS A 66 -0.97 21.04 8.23
C LYS A 66 -1.52 19.81 7.52
N ILE A 67 -0.98 19.50 6.34
CA ILE A 67 -1.16 18.22 5.70
C ILE A 67 -0.07 17.27 6.19
N GLU A 68 -0.47 16.06 6.55
CA GLU A 68 0.43 14.95 6.88
C GLU A 68 0.60 14.06 5.65
N VAL A 69 1.84 13.68 5.37
CA VAL A 69 2.21 12.81 4.24
C VAL A 69 3.19 11.76 4.73
N THR A 70 2.81 10.50 4.63
CA THR A 70 3.70 9.36 4.83
C THR A 70 4.50 9.11 3.55
N VAL A 71 5.82 9.21 3.67
CA VAL A 71 6.78 8.86 2.62
C VAL A 71 7.35 7.50 2.95
N ARG A 72 6.97 6.46 2.20
CA ARG A 72 7.42 5.07 2.39
C ARG A 72 8.48 4.71 1.35
N HIS A 73 9.53 3.98 1.72
CA HIS A 73 10.50 3.51 0.74
C HIS A 73 9.87 2.48 -0.21
N TRP A 74 10.22 2.52 -1.50
CA TRP A 74 9.53 1.74 -2.55
C TRP A 74 9.80 0.22 -2.54
N MET A 75 10.84 -0.25 -1.82
CA MET A 75 11.22 -1.67 -1.68
C MET A 75 11.54 -2.10 -0.24
N GLN A 76 11.45 -1.18 0.72
CA GLN A 76 11.71 -1.43 2.13
C GLN A 76 10.51 -0.90 2.89
N ASP A 77 10.07 -1.62 3.91
CA ASP A 77 8.89 -1.26 4.70
C ASP A 77 9.23 -0.19 5.75
N THR A 78 9.94 0.86 5.32
CA THR A 78 10.39 1.98 6.13
C THR A 78 9.66 3.24 5.71
N GLU A 79 9.24 4.05 6.68
CA GLU A 79 8.42 5.23 6.40
C GLU A 79 8.68 6.42 7.33
N MET A 80 8.57 7.61 6.73
CA MET A 80 8.78 8.90 7.36
C MET A 80 7.53 9.74 7.20
N ARG A 81 7.02 10.29 8.30
CA ARG A 81 5.93 11.28 8.29
C ARG A 81 6.48 12.66 7.97
N VAL A 82 5.79 13.38 7.10
CA VAL A 82 6.17 14.72 6.66
C VAL A 82 5.00 15.69 6.84
N LEU A 83 5.15 16.64 7.76
CA LEU A 83 4.14 17.67 8.05
C LEU A 83 4.40 18.94 7.26
N LEU A 84 3.49 19.30 6.35
CA LEU A 84 3.63 20.44 5.45
C LEU A 84 2.42 21.39 5.49
N PRO A 85 2.56 22.65 5.04
CA PRO A 85 1.41 23.54 4.82
C PRO A 85 0.52 23.07 3.65
N PRO A 86 -0.78 23.46 3.57
CA PRO A 86 -1.71 22.94 2.56
C PRO A 86 -1.37 23.33 1.12
N ARG A 87 -0.57 24.39 0.95
CA ARG A 87 -0.07 24.88 -0.35
C ARG A 87 1.24 24.19 -0.80
N ALA A 88 1.68 23.17 -0.07
CA ALA A 88 2.91 22.46 -0.39
C ALA A 88 2.79 21.60 -1.67
N LYS A 89 3.96 21.27 -2.20
CA LYS A 89 4.20 20.62 -3.49
C LYS A 89 5.21 19.50 -3.28
N PHE A 90 5.37 18.57 -4.23
CA PHE A 90 6.28 17.43 -4.06
C PHE A 90 7.74 17.82 -3.77
N LYS A 91 8.25 18.94 -4.30
CA LYS A 91 9.58 19.48 -3.91
C LYS A 91 9.69 19.83 -2.43
N HIS A 92 8.60 20.26 -1.80
CA HIS A 92 8.58 20.61 -0.38
C HIS A 92 8.67 19.37 0.52
N ILE A 93 8.24 18.18 0.04
CA ILE A 93 8.51 16.90 0.71
C ILE A 93 10.03 16.63 0.69
N LYS A 94 10.66 16.68 -0.48
CA LYS A 94 12.13 16.50 -0.61
C LYS A 94 12.90 17.46 0.30
N LYS A 95 12.54 18.74 0.30
CA LYS A 95 13.16 19.77 1.13
C LYS A 95 12.97 19.55 2.63
N ALA A 96 11.81 19.05 3.06
CA ALA A 96 11.58 18.69 4.47
C ALA A 96 12.49 17.53 4.91
N MET A 97 12.60 16.49 4.08
CA MET A 97 13.50 15.35 4.30
C MET A 97 14.97 15.79 4.30
N ALA A 98 15.38 16.67 3.37
CA ALA A 98 16.74 17.17 3.26
C ALA A 98 17.14 17.95 4.52
N LYS A 99 16.28 18.88 4.95
CA LYS A 99 16.45 19.67 6.18
C LYS A 99 16.58 18.77 7.42
N ARG A 100 15.78 17.71 7.53
CA ARG A 100 15.85 16.73 8.64
C ARG A 100 17.21 16.01 8.69
N LEU A 101 17.83 15.79 7.53
CA LEU A 101 19.13 15.13 7.35
C LEU A 101 20.31 16.12 7.24
N GLY A 102 20.10 17.40 7.53
CA GLY A 102 21.16 18.43 7.51
C GLY A 102 21.64 18.82 6.11
N ARG A 103 20.85 18.56 5.07
CA ARG A 103 21.16 18.85 3.66
C ARG A 103 20.26 19.99 3.13
N GLU A 104 20.72 20.72 2.13
CA GLU A 104 19.93 21.79 1.50
C GLU A 104 18.86 21.25 0.54
N ASP A 105 19.20 20.23 -0.26
CA ASP A 105 18.31 19.52 -1.19
C ASP A 105 18.85 18.11 -1.50
N PHE A 106 18.10 17.33 -2.28
CA PHE A 106 18.55 16.03 -2.83
C PHE A 106 18.71 16.08 -4.34
N PRO A 107 19.81 15.54 -4.91
CA PRO A 107 19.91 15.37 -6.35
C PRO A 107 18.86 14.35 -6.86
N PRO A 108 18.36 14.47 -8.12
CA PRO A 108 17.29 13.61 -8.67
C PRO A 108 17.62 12.11 -8.81
N GLU A 109 18.86 11.75 -8.51
CA GLU A 109 19.42 10.40 -8.52
C GLU A 109 19.38 9.75 -7.11
N GLU A 110 19.40 10.55 -6.03
CA GLU A 110 19.38 10.07 -4.64
C GLU A 110 17.97 9.99 -4.04
N LEU A 111 17.04 10.88 -4.43
CA LEU A 111 15.66 10.84 -3.95
C LEU A 111 14.66 11.12 -5.07
N ARG A 112 13.84 10.11 -5.39
CA ARG A 112 12.73 10.22 -6.33
C ARG A 112 11.42 9.84 -5.66
N LEU A 113 10.49 10.80 -5.62
CA LEU A 113 9.12 10.59 -5.15
C LEU A 113 8.29 9.99 -6.29
N MET A 114 7.52 8.95 -5.98
CA MET A 114 6.84 8.09 -6.94
C MET A 114 5.45 7.68 -6.44
N TYR A 115 4.61 7.22 -7.37
CA TYR A 115 3.33 6.57 -7.08
C TYR A 115 3.17 5.32 -7.95
N ASN A 116 2.50 4.31 -7.41
CA ASN A 116 2.13 3.12 -8.14
C ASN A 116 0.80 3.35 -8.88
N GLN A 117 0.79 3.19 -10.20
CA GLN A 117 -0.43 3.16 -11.01
C GLN A 117 -0.47 1.87 -11.82
N GLY A 118 -1.11 0.83 -11.26
CA GLY A 118 -1.30 -0.46 -11.93
C GLY A 118 -0.02 -1.26 -12.13
N GLY A 119 0.90 -1.24 -11.16
CA GLY A 119 2.21 -1.88 -11.24
C GLY A 119 3.30 -1.03 -11.90
N ILE A 120 2.93 0.13 -12.46
CA ILE A 120 3.88 1.07 -13.06
C ILE A 120 4.19 2.18 -12.06
N TYR A 121 5.44 2.23 -11.59
CA TYR A 121 5.93 3.29 -10.71
C TYR A 121 6.23 4.56 -11.51
N ASN A 122 5.40 5.58 -11.32
CA ASN A 122 5.49 6.87 -12.00
C ASN A 122 6.09 7.91 -11.04
N ALA A 123 6.94 8.80 -11.54
CA ALA A 123 7.53 9.86 -10.72
C ALA A 123 6.56 11.04 -10.54
N TYR A 124 6.46 11.57 -9.32
CA TYR A 124 5.76 12.84 -9.09
C TYR A 124 6.56 14.01 -9.66
N LYS A 125 5.85 15.01 -10.20
CA LYS A 125 6.45 16.27 -10.65
C LYS A 125 6.63 17.19 -9.45
N ASP A 126 7.84 17.71 -9.28
CA ASP A 126 8.23 18.55 -8.14
C ASP A 126 7.33 19.78 -7.92
N ASN A 127 6.76 20.33 -9.00
CA ASN A 127 5.86 21.48 -8.97
C ASN A 127 4.35 21.15 -8.84
N HIS A 128 3.96 19.87 -8.82
CA HIS A 128 2.57 19.49 -8.52
C HIS A 128 2.24 19.72 -7.04
N ALA A 129 1.00 20.16 -6.77
CA ALA A 129 0.44 20.19 -5.42
C ALA A 129 0.25 18.76 -4.89
N ILE A 130 0.41 18.60 -3.56
CA ILE A 130 0.25 17.30 -2.88
C ILE A 130 -1.24 16.92 -2.76
N SER A 131 -2.12 17.92 -2.58
CA SER A 131 -3.57 17.76 -2.56
C SER A 131 -4.06 16.70 -1.55
N ASP A 132 -4.70 15.64 -2.05
CA ASP A 132 -5.29 14.52 -1.32
C ASP A 132 -4.26 13.43 -0.96
N LYS A 133 -3.04 13.45 -1.54
CA LYS A 133 -2.08 12.36 -1.38
C LYS A 133 -1.51 12.34 0.04
N ARG A 134 -1.80 11.24 0.76
CA ARG A 134 -1.27 10.94 2.10
C ARG A 134 -0.16 9.91 2.09
N LEU A 135 -0.10 9.02 1.08
CA LEU A 135 0.99 8.08 0.87
C LEU A 135 1.78 8.43 -0.40
N VAL A 136 3.10 8.48 -0.27
CA VAL A 136 4.05 8.75 -1.36
C VAL A 136 5.16 7.71 -1.28
N LEU A 137 5.49 7.07 -2.39
CA LEU A 137 6.63 6.14 -2.44
C LEU A 137 7.92 6.93 -2.70
N ALA A 138 9.03 6.52 -2.10
CA ALA A 138 10.34 7.09 -2.31
C ALA A 138 11.32 6.01 -2.77
N ARG A 139 11.98 6.25 -3.91
CA ARG A 139 13.22 5.56 -4.26
C ARG A 139 14.37 6.41 -3.74
N CYS A 140 15.06 5.92 -2.72
CA CYS A 140 16.20 6.57 -2.07
C CYS A 140 17.17 5.56 -1.45
N SER A 141 18.29 5.98 -0.88
CA SER A 141 19.12 5.10 -0.05
C SER A 141 18.45 4.86 1.31
N ALA A 142 18.83 3.76 1.97
CA ALA A 142 18.33 3.42 3.32
C ALA A 142 18.65 4.53 4.35
N ASP A 143 19.76 5.26 4.17
CA ASP A 143 20.15 6.38 5.05
C ASP A 143 19.16 7.56 5.02
N ILE A 144 18.31 7.64 3.99
CA ILE A 144 17.33 8.73 3.81
C ILE A 144 16.01 8.41 4.55
N ILE A 145 15.65 7.13 4.68
CA ILE A 145 14.51 6.65 5.50
C ILE A 145 15.00 5.45 6.32
N PRO A 146 15.78 5.68 7.40
CA PRO A 146 16.39 4.61 8.17
C PRO A 146 15.36 3.90 9.06
N ASP A 147 15.61 2.61 9.32
CA ASP A 147 14.83 1.79 10.24
C ASP A 147 14.77 2.41 11.64
N GLY A 148 13.56 2.54 12.18
CA GLY A 148 13.33 3.09 13.52
C GLY A 148 11.89 3.55 13.73
N PRO A 149 11.57 4.16 14.89
CA PRO A 149 10.25 4.74 15.14
C PRO A 149 9.96 5.84 14.11
N THR A 150 8.72 5.88 13.59
CA THR A 150 8.30 6.69 12.44
C THR A 150 8.79 8.14 12.52
N LEU A 151 9.82 8.43 11.72
CA LEU A 151 10.53 9.71 11.75
C LEU A 151 9.65 10.85 11.26
N GLU A 152 9.77 12.03 11.87
CA GLU A 152 9.00 13.22 11.49
C GLU A 152 9.90 14.29 10.85
N ALA A 153 9.56 14.71 9.64
CA ALA A 153 10.11 15.90 8.99
C ALA A 153 9.03 16.97 8.86
N SER A 154 9.38 18.26 8.91
CA SER A 154 8.38 19.33 8.75
C SER A 154 8.93 20.62 8.15
N LEU A 155 8.03 21.37 7.50
CA LEU A 155 8.26 22.74 7.04
C LEU A 155 7.12 23.67 7.47
N SER A 156 7.47 24.94 7.70
CA SER A 156 6.52 26.01 8.00
C SER A 156 6.02 26.73 6.73
N GLU A 157 4.93 27.49 6.87
CA GLU A 157 4.34 28.27 5.75
C GLU A 157 5.31 29.34 5.21
N GLY A 158 6.15 29.91 6.07
CA GLY A 158 7.23 30.83 5.68
C GLY A 158 8.29 30.16 4.81
N GLU A 159 8.67 28.91 5.10
CA GLU A 159 9.70 28.18 4.35
C GLU A 159 9.22 27.70 2.97
N VAL A 160 7.95 27.32 2.87
CA VAL A 160 7.29 27.06 1.58
C VAL A 160 7.20 28.35 0.75
N SER A 161 6.81 29.46 1.37
CA SER A 161 6.69 30.76 0.68
C SER A 161 8.05 31.30 0.21
N ALA A 162 9.09 31.16 1.03
CA ALA A 162 10.45 31.55 0.66
C ALA A 162 11.02 30.70 -0.49
N ALA A 163 10.74 29.40 -0.51
CA ALA A 163 11.16 28.52 -1.62
C ALA A 163 10.54 28.95 -2.96
N GLU A 164 9.24 29.26 -2.97
CA GLU A 164 8.54 29.75 -4.17
C GLU A 164 9.03 31.13 -4.61
N ALA A 165 9.37 32.03 -3.68
CA ALA A 165 9.88 33.37 -4.00
C ALA A 165 11.28 33.34 -4.65
N CYS A 166 12.17 32.43 -4.21
CA CYS A 166 13.50 32.28 -4.81
C CYS A 166 13.45 31.80 -6.26
N GLU A 167 12.50 30.93 -6.62
CA GLU A 167 12.35 30.43 -8.00
C GLU A 167 11.83 31.50 -8.96
N ALA A 168 10.91 32.36 -8.50
CA ALA A 168 10.36 33.44 -9.33
C ALA A 168 11.45 34.42 -9.83
N GLY A 169 12.53 34.60 -9.06
CA GLY A 169 13.65 35.48 -9.41
C GLY A 169 14.68 34.90 -10.39
N ASN A 170 14.70 33.58 -10.63
CA ASN A 170 15.82 32.92 -11.34
C ASN A 170 15.51 32.52 -12.80
N SER A 171 14.52 33.17 -13.43
CA SER A 171 13.99 32.78 -14.76
C SER A 171 14.49 33.63 -15.94
N GLN A 172 15.66 34.30 -15.83
CA GLN A 172 16.33 35.00 -16.94
C GLN A 172 17.88 34.97 -16.86
N SER A 173 18.52 33.88 -17.35
CA SER A 173 19.94 33.80 -17.80
C SER A 173 20.30 32.31 -18.00
N SER A 174 21.05 31.85 -19.00
CA SER A 174 21.47 32.44 -20.28
C SER A 174 21.88 31.30 -21.24
N ARG A 175 21.88 31.58 -22.55
CA ARG A 175 22.60 30.74 -23.53
C ARG A 175 24.09 31.05 -23.44
N SER A 176 24.97 30.05 -23.43
CA SER A 176 26.20 30.14 -24.20
C SER A 176 26.71 28.76 -24.62
N ASP A 177 27.18 28.71 -25.85
CA ASP A 177 27.81 27.57 -26.52
C ASP A 177 29.28 27.95 -26.68
N ARG A 178 30.22 27.12 -26.18
CA ARG A 178 31.52 26.80 -26.82
C ARG A 178 32.54 26.10 -25.93
N ASP A 179 33.19 25.13 -26.57
CA ASP A 179 34.62 24.83 -26.53
C ASP A 179 35.28 24.39 -25.20
N ARG A 180 35.48 23.07 -25.08
CA ARG A 180 36.86 22.57 -24.92
C ARG A 180 37.04 21.15 -25.44
N SER A 181 37.80 21.03 -26.53
CA SER A 181 38.46 19.77 -26.89
C SER A 181 39.87 19.72 -26.26
N ARG A 182 40.27 18.55 -25.70
CA ARG A 182 41.57 17.87 -25.96
C ARG A 182 41.96 16.79 -24.93
N ILE A 183 42.26 15.61 -25.49
CA ILE A 183 43.35 14.66 -25.15
C ILE A 183 43.11 13.59 -24.06
N LEU A 184 43.41 12.35 -24.48
CA LEU A 184 43.40 11.01 -23.83
C LEU A 184 44.79 10.72 -23.18
N PRO A 185 45.18 9.49 -22.71
CA PRO A 185 44.52 8.17 -22.64
C PRO A 185 44.69 7.51 -21.22
N ASP A 186 44.60 6.20 -20.95
CA ASP A 186 44.17 4.97 -21.67
C ASP A 186 43.57 3.96 -20.64
N ALA A 187 42.89 2.90 -21.11
CA ALA A 187 42.58 1.68 -20.33
C ALA A 187 42.08 0.50 -21.19
N ALA A 188 42.69 0.23 -22.35
CA ALA A 188 42.29 -0.90 -23.21
C ALA A 188 42.90 -2.25 -22.77
N ALA A 189 42.29 -2.93 -21.78
CA ALA A 189 42.69 -4.29 -21.39
C ALA A 189 41.56 -5.13 -20.74
N ASN A 190 40.54 -5.53 -21.52
CA ASN A 190 39.76 -6.77 -21.34
C ASN A 190 38.66 -6.92 -22.42
N SER A 191 39.04 -7.20 -23.66
CA SER A 191 38.08 -7.51 -24.73
C SER A 191 38.66 -8.52 -25.75
N ALA A 192 38.54 -9.80 -25.43
CA ALA A 192 38.92 -10.90 -26.33
C ALA A 192 37.91 -12.08 -26.37
N ALA A 193 36.92 -12.12 -25.46
CA ALA A 193 35.88 -13.16 -25.42
C ALA A 193 34.46 -12.68 -25.81
N ALA A 194 34.22 -11.37 -25.86
CA ALA A 194 32.90 -10.79 -26.10
C ALA A 194 32.53 -10.73 -27.59
N ARG A 195 32.36 -11.88 -28.25
CA ARG A 195 31.96 -11.94 -29.68
C ARG A 195 30.62 -12.65 -29.88
N ARG A 196 29.58 -11.83 -30.13
CA ARG A 196 28.22 -12.16 -30.65
C ARG A 196 27.11 -12.50 -29.62
N VAL A 197 26.49 -11.45 -29.07
CA VAL A 197 25.06 -11.16 -29.32
C VAL A 197 24.94 -9.64 -29.52
N ARG A 198 24.26 -9.17 -30.58
CA ARG A 198 23.85 -7.76 -30.67
C ARG A 198 22.54 -7.62 -29.89
N GLY A 199 22.67 -7.45 -28.57
CA GLY A 199 21.55 -7.47 -27.62
C GLY A 199 20.63 -6.26 -27.75
N GLY A 200 19.44 -6.51 -28.31
CA GLY A 200 18.34 -5.54 -28.39
C GLY A 200 17.02 -6.14 -28.90
N GLY A 201 17.03 -7.41 -29.33
CA GLY A 201 15.82 -8.18 -29.58
C GLY A 201 15.32 -8.88 -28.31
N PRO A 202 14.05 -9.32 -28.29
CA PRO A 202 13.51 -10.14 -27.20
C PRO A 202 14.33 -11.42 -27.01
N LEU A 203 14.42 -11.87 -25.75
CA LEU A 203 15.09 -13.11 -25.36
C LEU A 203 14.51 -14.29 -26.14
N THR A 204 15.34 -15.14 -26.75
CA THR A 204 14.85 -16.38 -27.40
C THR A 204 14.73 -17.51 -26.38
N ARG A 205 13.86 -18.52 -26.61
CA ARG A 205 13.69 -19.68 -25.70
C ARG A 205 15.03 -20.29 -25.27
N LYS A 206 15.94 -20.50 -26.24
CA LYS A 206 17.27 -21.06 -25.98
C LYS A 206 18.11 -20.17 -25.07
N GLN A 207 18.07 -18.84 -25.25
CA GLN A 207 18.76 -17.91 -24.38
C GLN A 207 18.13 -17.82 -22.99
N ALA A 208 16.79 -17.93 -22.88
CA ALA A 208 16.07 -17.96 -21.61
C ALA A 208 16.53 -19.15 -20.75
N ILE A 209 16.59 -20.35 -21.33
CA ILE A 209 17.09 -21.56 -20.68
C ILE A 209 18.57 -21.42 -20.33
N SER A 210 19.42 -20.96 -21.26
CA SER A 210 20.87 -20.79 -20.97
C SER A 210 21.12 -19.79 -19.83
N LEU A 211 20.34 -18.70 -19.77
CA LEU A 211 20.40 -17.72 -18.69
C LEU A 211 19.99 -18.32 -17.34
N GLN A 212 18.89 -19.09 -17.28
CA GLN A 212 18.49 -19.76 -16.05
C GLN A 212 19.50 -20.82 -15.60
N LEU A 213 20.04 -21.63 -16.52
CA LEU A 213 21.05 -22.64 -16.19
C LEU A 213 22.35 -22.01 -15.66
N GLU A 214 22.80 -20.88 -16.23
CA GLU A 214 23.94 -20.13 -15.69
C GLU A 214 23.65 -19.52 -14.30
N LEU A 215 22.42 -19.05 -14.05
CA LEU A 215 22.01 -18.57 -12.73
C LEU A 215 21.95 -19.72 -11.72
N LEU A 216 21.39 -20.88 -12.09
CA LEU A 216 21.36 -22.09 -11.28
C LEU A 216 22.76 -22.57 -10.90
N GLU A 217 23.67 -22.70 -11.88
CA GLU A 217 25.06 -23.10 -11.62
C GLU A 217 25.75 -22.13 -10.64
N ALA A 218 25.57 -20.82 -10.84
CA ALA A 218 26.18 -19.81 -9.98
C ALA A 218 25.55 -19.70 -8.59
N TYR A 219 24.25 -20.00 -8.43
CA TYR A 219 23.59 -20.07 -7.12
C TYR A 219 23.82 -21.41 -6.41
N ARG A 220 24.06 -22.50 -7.13
CA ARG A 220 24.50 -23.79 -6.54
C ARG A 220 25.94 -23.75 -6.01
N ALA A 221 26.76 -22.78 -6.41
CA ALA A 221 28.17 -22.72 -6.01
C ALA A 221 28.35 -22.61 -4.49
N ASP A 222 29.22 -23.44 -3.92
CA ASP A 222 29.46 -23.55 -2.48
C ASP A 222 29.76 -22.18 -1.83
N ASP A 223 30.56 -21.33 -2.46
CA ASP A 223 30.87 -19.98 -1.97
C ASP A 223 29.62 -19.10 -1.82
N PHE A 224 28.63 -19.23 -2.71
CA PHE A 224 27.38 -18.49 -2.64
C PHE A 224 26.48 -19.06 -1.53
N GLN A 225 26.33 -20.38 -1.48
CA GLN A 225 25.52 -21.06 -0.47
C GLN A 225 26.07 -20.85 0.95
N HIS A 226 27.38 -20.92 1.15
CA HIS A 226 28.02 -20.57 2.43
C HIS A 226 27.78 -19.11 2.84
N GLN A 227 27.78 -18.17 1.89
CA GLN A 227 27.45 -16.77 2.16
C GLN A 227 25.97 -16.59 2.53
N LEU A 228 25.06 -17.30 1.85
CA LEU A 228 23.63 -17.26 2.15
C LEU A 228 23.33 -17.85 3.54
N ILE A 229 23.85 -19.04 3.85
CA ILE A 229 23.74 -19.69 5.17
C ILE A 229 24.31 -18.78 6.28
N ARG A 230 25.46 -18.14 6.04
CA ARG A 230 26.07 -17.21 7.02
C ARG A 230 25.21 -15.95 7.24
N LEU A 231 24.53 -15.48 6.21
CA LEU A 231 23.61 -14.35 6.31
C LEU A 231 22.31 -14.73 7.03
N GLU A 232 21.79 -15.94 6.81
CA GLU A 232 20.64 -16.48 7.53
C GLU A 232 20.96 -16.72 9.02
N ALA A 233 22.12 -17.29 9.34
CA ALA A 233 22.59 -17.43 10.72
C ALA A 233 22.73 -16.06 11.42
N ARG A 234 23.13 -14.99 10.71
CA ARG A 234 23.12 -13.62 11.26
C ARG A 234 21.71 -13.10 11.54
N LYS A 235 20.75 -13.36 10.65
CA LYS A 235 19.33 -13.04 10.87
C LYS A 235 18.79 -13.73 12.13
N GLU A 236 19.10 -15.01 12.31
CA GLU A 236 18.73 -15.75 13.53
C GLU A 236 19.42 -15.18 14.79
N ALA A 237 20.65 -14.68 14.66
CA ALA A 237 21.36 -13.97 15.73
C ALA A 237 20.88 -12.51 15.98
N GLY A 238 19.78 -12.08 15.33
CA GLY A 238 19.16 -10.77 15.57
C GLY A 238 19.59 -9.65 14.61
N LEU A 239 20.12 -9.96 13.42
CA LEU A 239 20.34 -8.96 12.36
C LEU A 239 19.01 -8.27 11.98
N MET A 240 19.04 -6.95 11.80
CA MET A 240 17.84 -6.19 11.42
C MET A 240 17.27 -6.63 10.08
N LYS A 241 15.93 -6.61 9.94
CA LYS A 241 15.21 -7.09 8.75
C LYS A 241 15.65 -6.37 7.47
N SER A 242 15.88 -5.06 7.53
CA SER A 242 16.40 -4.24 6.43
C SER A 242 17.82 -4.61 6.02
N GLU A 243 18.74 -4.73 6.97
CA GLU A 243 20.14 -5.10 6.76
C GLU A 243 20.24 -6.50 6.14
N PHE A 244 19.47 -7.47 6.64
CA PHE A 244 19.33 -8.79 6.03
C PHE A 244 18.84 -8.72 4.57
N LEU A 245 17.81 -7.93 4.27
CA LEU A 245 17.28 -7.78 2.91
C LEU A 245 18.25 -7.06 1.97
N GLN A 246 19.00 -6.07 2.47
CA GLN A 246 20.02 -5.34 1.74
C GLN A 246 21.21 -6.24 1.40
N GLU A 247 21.75 -6.97 2.38
CA GLU A 247 22.85 -7.91 2.17
C GLU A 247 22.43 -9.07 1.25
N ARG A 248 21.23 -9.64 1.43
CA ARG A 248 20.72 -10.72 0.56
C ARG A 248 20.55 -10.25 -0.89
N THR A 249 20.19 -8.99 -1.09
CA THR A 249 20.07 -8.39 -2.43
C THR A 249 21.44 -8.08 -3.01
N ALA A 250 22.40 -7.60 -2.22
CA ALA A 250 23.79 -7.41 -2.64
C ALA A 250 24.44 -8.75 -3.05
N LEU A 251 24.19 -9.82 -2.29
CA LEU A 251 24.67 -11.18 -2.56
C LEU A 251 24.10 -11.72 -3.89
N ARG A 252 22.77 -11.61 -4.13
CA ARG A 252 22.16 -11.98 -5.43
C ARG A 252 22.72 -11.17 -6.59
N LEU A 253 22.86 -9.85 -6.41
CA LEU A 253 23.43 -8.95 -7.42
C LEU A 253 24.90 -9.28 -7.72
N SER A 254 25.67 -9.84 -6.79
CA SER A 254 27.07 -10.24 -7.04
C SER A 254 27.19 -11.33 -8.11
N VAL A 255 26.25 -12.28 -8.13
CA VAL A 255 26.12 -13.33 -9.16
C VAL A 255 25.58 -12.73 -10.46
N GLN A 256 24.45 -12.03 -10.38
CA GLN A 256 23.79 -11.44 -11.55
C GLN A 256 24.70 -10.48 -12.33
N LYS A 257 25.56 -9.70 -11.64
CA LYS A 257 26.57 -8.81 -12.25
C LYS A 257 27.47 -9.50 -13.27
N ARG A 258 27.72 -10.80 -13.12
CA ARG A 258 28.56 -11.62 -14.02
C ARG A 258 27.80 -12.23 -15.19
N ILE A 259 26.48 -12.39 -15.06
CA ILE A 259 25.64 -13.18 -15.98
C ILE A 259 24.77 -12.27 -16.84
N LEU A 260 24.03 -11.33 -16.24
CA LEU A 260 23.08 -10.44 -16.94
C LEU A 260 23.66 -9.74 -18.18
N PRO A 261 24.91 -9.20 -18.17
CA PRO A 261 25.49 -8.54 -19.33
C PRO A 261 25.69 -9.47 -20.55
N LYS A 262 25.87 -10.78 -20.34
CA LYS A 262 25.99 -11.77 -21.44
C LYS A 262 24.72 -11.86 -22.29
N TYR A 263 23.57 -11.59 -21.66
CA TYR A 263 22.24 -11.69 -22.24
C TYR A 263 21.65 -10.32 -22.65
N GLY A 264 22.41 -9.23 -22.49
CA GLY A 264 22.00 -7.88 -22.85
C GLY A 264 21.26 -7.11 -21.74
N PHE A 265 21.22 -7.64 -20.52
CA PHE A 265 20.64 -6.97 -19.36
C PHE A 265 21.72 -6.22 -18.56
N GLN A 266 21.35 -5.12 -17.91
CA GLN A 266 22.27 -4.38 -17.07
C GLN A 266 22.56 -5.13 -15.77
N ALA A 267 23.75 -4.89 -15.20
CA ALA A 267 24.21 -5.46 -13.94
C ALA A 267 23.63 -4.71 -12.71
N SER A 268 22.32 -4.47 -12.71
CA SER A 268 21.59 -3.59 -11.79
C SER A 268 20.16 -4.09 -11.56
N SER A 269 19.48 -3.58 -10.52
CA SER A 269 18.06 -3.88 -10.25
C SER A 269 17.13 -3.60 -11.45
N GLU A 270 17.42 -2.54 -12.22
CA GLU A 270 16.67 -2.23 -13.46
C GLU A 270 16.93 -3.28 -14.56
N GLY A 271 18.12 -3.87 -14.60
CA GLY A 271 18.45 -4.98 -15.49
C GLY A 271 17.79 -6.28 -15.07
N GLU A 272 17.64 -6.52 -13.76
CA GLU A 272 16.89 -7.64 -13.19
C GLU A 272 15.40 -7.54 -13.54
N GLU A 273 14.76 -6.37 -13.34
CA GLU A 273 13.37 -6.12 -13.77
C GLU A 273 13.17 -6.38 -15.28
N LYS A 274 14.09 -5.87 -16.12
CA LYS A 274 14.06 -6.08 -17.58
C LYS A 274 14.28 -7.55 -17.97
N MET A 275 15.11 -8.27 -17.23
CA MET A 275 15.27 -9.72 -17.40
C MET A 275 13.95 -10.44 -17.09
N VAL A 276 13.35 -10.20 -15.92
CA VAL A 276 12.08 -10.84 -15.51
C VAL A 276 10.99 -10.59 -16.54
N GLY A 277 10.85 -9.34 -17.01
CA GLY A 277 9.92 -9.00 -18.10
C GLY A 277 10.19 -9.75 -19.42
N ALA A 278 11.46 -10.03 -19.75
CA ALA A 278 11.83 -10.76 -20.95
C ALA A 278 11.53 -12.29 -20.89
N PHE A 279 11.29 -12.85 -19.69
CA PHE A 279 10.82 -14.24 -19.53
C PHE A 279 9.31 -14.40 -19.76
N SER A 280 8.53 -13.30 -19.80
CA SER A 280 7.07 -13.31 -19.99
C SER A 280 6.57 -14.23 -21.13
N PRO A 281 7.18 -14.27 -22.34
CA PRO A 281 6.74 -15.17 -23.42
C PRO A 281 6.91 -16.67 -23.15
N PHE A 282 7.73 -17.03 -22.15
CA PHE A 282 8.14 -18.41 -21.86
C PHE A 282 7.54 -18.96 -20.56
N ILE A 283 6.59 -18.25 -19.96
CA ILE A 283 6.19 -18.51 -18.57
C ILE A 283 5.31 -19.76 -18.37
N ASN A 284 4.91 -20.41 -19.47
CA ASN A 284 4.25 -21.72 -19.46
C ASN A 284 5.16 -22.83 -20.04
N ASP A 285 6.45 -22.53 -20.24
CA ASP A 285 7.43 -23.49 -20.74
C ASP A 285 7.95 -24.35 -19.57
N PRO A 286 7.79 -25.68 -19.60
CA PRO A 286 8.01 -26.53 -18.43
C PRO A 286 9.48 -26.53 -17.97
N GLU A 287 10.43 -26.53 -18.91
CA GLU A 287 11.87 -26.50 -18.64
C GLU A 287 12.28 -25.19 -17.94
N ILE A 288 11.65 -24.08 -18.32
CA ILE A 288 11.88 -22.76 -17.73
C ILE A 288 11.20 -22.62 -16.37
N LEU A 289 10.06 -23.29 -16.17
CA LEU A 289 9.35 -23.33 -14.88
C LEU A 289 10.10 -24.17 -13.84
N GLU A 290 10.56 -25.38 -14.22
CA GLU A 290 11.39 -26.25 -13.37
C GLU A 290 12.67 -25.53 -12.93
N ASN A 291 13.38 -24.89 -13.88
CA ASN A 291 14.57 -24.11 -13.57
C ASN A 291 14.27 -22.92 -12.63
N ALA A 292 13.13 -22.23 -12.79
CA ALA A 292 12.75 -21.12 -11.91
C ALA A 292 12.48 -21.60 -10.48
N GLN A 293 11.73 -22.71 -10.32
CA GLN A 293 11.46 -23.33 -9.03
C GLN A 293 12.76 -23.73 -8.31
N GLU A 294 13.75 -24.26 -9.04
CA GLU A 294 15.04 -24.61 -8.45
C GLU A 294 15.89 -23.38 -8.08
N VAL A 295 15.85 -22.29 -8.87
CA VAL A 295 16.47 -21.00 -8.47
C VAL A 295 15.84 -20.49 -7.17
N ASP A 296 14.51 -20.49 -7.07
CA ASP A 296 13.80 -20.02 -5.88
C ASP A 296 14.11 -20.89 -4.65
N ALA A 297 14.24 -22.22 -4.82
CA ALA A 297 14.69 -23.12 -3.76
C ALA A 297 16.12 -22.78 -3.28
N LEU A 298 17.07 -22.58 -4.20
CA LEU A 298 18.48 -22.25 -3.89
C LEU A 298 18.67 -20.86 -3.26
N LEU A 299 17.70 -19.96 -3.42
CA LEU A 299 17.70 -18.62 -2.82
C LEU A 299 16.99 -18.57 -1.45
N GLY A 300 16.59 -19.72 -0.90
CA GLY A 300 15.84 -19.76 0.36
C GLY A 300 14.43 -19.14 0.22
N HIS A 301 13.83 -19.22 -0.97
CA HIS A 301 12.46 -18.75 -1.25
C HIS A 301 11.45 -19.91 -1.29
N GLY A 302 11.76 -21.02 -0.59
CA GLY A 302 10.91 -22.20 -0.48
C GLY A 302 9.54 -21.85 0.07
N GLY A 303 8.55 -21.75 -0.82
CA GLY A 303 7.18 -21.33 -0.52
C GLY A 303 6.59 -20.28 -1.47
N SER A 304 7.34 -19.70 -2.43
CA SER A 304 6.81 -18.64 -3.31
C SER A 304 7.06 -18.88 -4.80
N ALA A 305 6.55 -20.00 -5.34
CA ALA A 305 6.42 -20.20 -6.78
C ALA A 305 5.51 -19.13 -7.44
N ASP A 306 4.70 -18.43 -6.63
CA ASP A 306 3.70 -17.49 -7.10
C ASP A 306 4.22 -16.14 -7.59
N LYS A 307 5.49 -15.79 -7.36
CA LYS A 307 6.04 -14.54 -7.91
C LYS A 307 6.09 -14.58 -9.43
N TRP A 308 6.50 -15.72 -10.01
CA TRP A 308 6.46 -15.92 -11.45
C TRP A 308 5.03 -16.13 -11.96
N SER A 309 4.19 -16.92 -11.27
CA SER A 309 2.77 -17.12 -11.67
C SER A 309 1.96 -15.80 -11.65
N THR A 310 2.28 -14.88 -10.73
CA THR A 310 1.67 -13.54 -10.64
C THR A 310 2.08 -12.66 -11.82
N VAL A 311 3.38 -12.60 -12.15
CA VAL A 311 3.86 -11.88 -13.34
C VAL A 311 3.29 -12.49 -14.63
N ALA A 312 3.15 -13.82 -14.69
CA ALA A 312 2.48 -14.52 -15.79
C ALA A 312 1.02 -14.09 -15.98
N SER A 313 0.28 -14.05 -14.87
CA SER A 313 -1.14 -13.72 -14.84
C SER A 313 -1.40 -12.26 -15.19
N GLN A 314 -0.49 -11.36 -14.80
CA GLN A 314 -0.51 -9.96 -15.22
C GLN A 314 -0.19 -9.82 -16.72
N CYS A 315 0.75 -10.61 -17.26
CA CYS A 315 1.06 -10.60 -18.69
C CYS A 315 -0.08 -11.17 -19.57
N ARG A 316 -0.76 -12.26 -19.14
CA ARG A 316 -1.95 -12.79 -19.84
C ARG A 316 -3.04 -11.71 -19.96
N LYS A 317 -3.35 -11.01 -18.87
CA LYS A 317 -4.32 -9.90 -18.84
C LYS A 317 -3.97 -8.75 -19.80
N LEU A 318 -2.73 -8.59 -20.23
CA LEU A 318 -2.31 -7.59 -21.23
C LEU A 318 -2.33 -8.11 -22.68
N GLN A 319 -2.35 -9.42 -22.88
CA GLN A 319 -2.40 -10.06 -24.20
C GLN A 319 -3.83 -10.39 -24.64
N ASP A 320 -4.71 -10.72 -23.69
CA ASP A 320 -6.12 -11.07 -23.92
C ASP A 320 -7.04 -9.84 -24.03
N GLU A 321 -6.56 -8.63 -23.71
CA GLU A 321 -7.30 -7.39 -23.96
C GLU A 321 -7.51 -7.19 -25.48
N PRO A 322 -8.77 -7.11 -25.97
CA PRO A 322 -9.04 -7.04 -27.39
C PRO A 322 -8.51 -5.74 -27.96
N ARG A 323 -7.45 -5.83 -28.79
CA ARG A 323 -6.87 -4.66 -29.46
C ARG A 323 -7.98 -3.81 -30.08
N PRO A 324 -8.07 -2.50 -29.77
CA PRO A 324 -9.15 -1.67 -30.26
C PRO A 324 -9.14 -1.69 -31.78
N LYS A 325 -10.23 -2.23 -32.38
CA LYS A 325 -10.40 -2.27 -33.83
C LYS A 325 -10.22 -0.86 -34.36
N ALA A 326 -9.22 -0.66 -35.22
CA ALA A 326 -8.93 0.64 -35.80
C ALA A 326 -10.21 1.18 -36.45
N ARG A 327 -10.73 2.31 -35.93
CA ARG A 327 -11.91 2.94 -36.52
C ARG A 327 -11.56 3.33 -37.96
N PRO A 328 -12.36 2.97 -38.97
CA PRO A 328 -12.15 3.48 -40.32
C PRO A 328 -12.25 5.00 -40.26
N VAL A 329 -11.23 5.68 -40.79
CA VAL A 329 -11.19 7.14 -40.85
C VAL A 329 -12.33 7.61 -41.77
N PRO A 330 -13.26 8.47 -41.31
CA PRO A 330 -14.30 8.99 -42.19
C PRO A 330 -13.66 9.82 -43.31
N LEU A 331 -13.88 9.45 -44.57
CA LEU A 331 -13.60 10.36 -45.68
C LEU A 331 -14.49 11.59 -45.51
N MET A 332 -13.88 12.78 -45.45
CA MET A 332 -14.63 14.02 -45.49
C MET A 332 -15.24 14.20 -46.90
N PRO A 333 -16.54 14.56 -47.00
CA PRO A 333 -17.11 14.96 -48.26
C PRO A 333 -16.54 16.33 -48.67
N SER A 334 -16.13 16.43 -49.94
CA SER A 334 -15.68 17.68 -50.55
C SER A 334 -16.81 18.72 -50.56
N LEU A 335 -16.57 19.90 -49.99
CA LEU A 335 -17.47 21.06 -50.13
C LEU A 335 -17.54 21.50 -51.61
N PRO A 336 -18.73 21.73 -52.17
CA PRO A 336 -18.86 22.39 -53.47
C PRO A 336 -18.60 23.89 -53.34
N MET A 337 -17.83 24.47 -54.26
CA MET A 337 -17.85 25.93 -54.46
C MET A 337 -19.23 26.35 -54.94
N GLY A 338 -19.83 27.36 -54.29
CA GLY A 338 -21.13 27.92 -54.64
C GLY A 338 -21.14 29.43 -54.46
N MET A 339 -21.38 30.14 -55.56
CA MET A 339 -21.42 31.59 -55.75
C MET A 339 -21.95 32.44 -54.58
N GLY A 340 -21.33 33.62 -54.38
CA GLY A 340 -21.97 34.73 -53.67
C GLY A 340 -22.99 35.47 -54.55
N GLY A 341 -23.99 36.09 -53.92
CA GLY A 341 -24.98 36.92 -54.61
C GLY A 341 -26.07 37.46 -53.67
N PHE A 342 -26.07 38.79 -53.47
CA PHE A 342 -27.14 39.72 -53.09
C PHE A 342 -28.50 39.17 -52.55
N GLY A 343 -28.97 39.71 -51.41
CA GLY A 343 -30.34 39.46 -50.92
C GLY A 343 -30.77 40.24 -49.68
N THR A 344 -31.21 41.49 -49.86
CA THR A 344 -31.76 42.47 -48.90
C THR A 344 -32.81 42.02 -47.85
N GLY A 345 -32.69 42.54 -46.62
CA GLY A 345 -33.82 42.93 -45.74
C GLY A 345 -34.51 41.84 -44.90
N ARG A 346 -35.41 42.13 -43.94
CA ARG A 346 -35.77 43.38 -43.21
C ARG A 346 -36.75 43.01 -42.07
N MET A 347 -36.62 43.58 -40.85
CA MET A 347 -37.54 43.39 -39.68
C MET A 347 -37.61 41.93 -39.14
N GLY A 348 -38.02 41.62 -37.91
CA GLY A 348 -38.39 42.39 -36.70
C GLY A 348 -38.80 41.33 -35.65
N GLY A 349 -38.32 41.34 -34.41
CA GLY A 349 -39.00 42.01 -33.29
C GLY A 349 -39.68 41.01 -32.34
N ASN A 350 -39.67 41.34 -31.04
CA ASN A 350 -40.56 40.86 -29.98
C ASN A 350 -40.42 39.47 -29.29
N HIS A 351 -39.97 39.58 -28.03
CA HIS A 351 -40.63 39.12 -26.79
C HIS A 351 -40.35 37.75 -26.16
N SER A 352 -40.24 37.84 -24.81
CA SER A 352 -40.42 36.82 -23.77
C SER A 352 -39.37 35.70 -23.71
N ALA A 353 -38.43 35.70 -22.76
CA ALA A 353 -38.61 35.64 -21.30
C ALA A 353 -39.32 34.36 -20.83
N PHE A 354 -38.54 33.43 -20.27
CA PHE A 354 -39.03 32.42 -19.34
C PHE A 354 -38.11 32.37 -18.12
N SER A 355 -38.71 32.56 -16.95
CA SER A 355 -38.03 32.69 -15.66
C SER A 355 -37.56 31.35 -15.11
N LEU A 356 -36.48 31.41 -14.34
CA LEU A 356 -36.17 30.43 -13.29
C LEU A 356 -37.25 30.47 -12.20
N PRO A 357 -37.63 29.34 -11.59
CA PRO A 357 -38.09 29.29 -10.22
C PRO A 357 -36.89 29.09 -9.29
N SER A 358 -36.55 30.14 -8.54
CA SER A 358 -35.81 30.03 -7.28
C SER A 358 -36.82 29.77 -6.16
N VAL A 359 -36.64 28.70 -5.38
CA VAL A 359 -37.28 28.57 -4.06
C VAL A 359 -36.26 28.08 -3.04
N SER A 360 -36.36 28.66 -1.86
CA SER A 360 -35.43 28.63 -0.74
C SER A 360 -35.46 27.35 0.10
N SER A 361 -34.29 27.03 0.67
CA SER A 361 -34.06 26.72 2.09
C SER A 361 -35.21 26.08 2.88
N PHE A 362 -34.99 24.82 3.28
CA PHE A 362 -35.40 24.33 4.60
C PHE A 362 -34.18 23.77 5.32
N ALA A 363 -33.97 24.22 6.55
CA ALA A 363 -33.00 23.67 7.49
C ALA A 363 -33.78 23.11 8.67
N HIS A 364 -33.56 21.84 9.01
CA HIS A 364 -33.89 21.06 10.21
C HIS A 364 -33.48 19.60 9.85
N GLU A 365 -32.97 18.74 10.73
CA GLU A 365 -32.71 18.84 12.17
C GLU A 365 -31.63 17.79 12.53
N HIS A 366 -30.84 18.02 13.58
CA HIS A 366 -30.00 16.95 14.13
C HIS A 366 -30.87 16.00 14.96
N ALA A 367 -31.06 14.77 14.49
CA ALA A 367 -31.68 13.70 15.25
C ALA A 367 -30.63 12.66 15.65
N GLU A 368 -30.01 12.86 16.81
CA GLU A 368 -29.36 11.76 17.53
C GLU A 368 -30.45 10.84 18.09
N GLY A 369 -30.42 9.57 17.71
CA GLY A 369 -31.34 8.54 18.22
C GLY A 369 -30.53 7.28 18.59
N PRO A 370 -30.73 6.69 19.78
CA PRO A 370 -29.95 5.54 20.20
C PRO A 370 -30.47 4.27 19.52
N MET A 371 -29.65 3.66 18.66
CA MET A 371 -29.91 2.30 18.15
C MET A 371 -29.05 1.31 18.93
N GLY A 372 -29.73 0.37 19.58
CA GLY A 372 -29.11 -0.68 20.38
C GLY A 372 -28.75 -1.92 19.57
N THR A 373 -27.97 -2.76 20.23
CA THR A 373 -27.52 -4.12 19.88
C THR A 373 -28.46 -4.93 18.97
N GLY A 374 -27.90 -5.44 17.86
CA GLY A 374 -28.09 -6.80 17.38
C GLY A 374 -29.49 -7.39 17.22
N THR A 375 -30.22 -6.97 16.19
CA THR A 375 -31.15 -7.86 15.46
C THR A 375 -31.18 -7.54 13.97
N LEU A 376 -30.99 -8.57 13.14
CA LEU A 376 -31.12 -8.50 11.67
C LEU A 376 -32.60 -8.35 11.27
N ASP A 377 -33.14 -7.13 11.36
CA ASP A 377 -34.54 -6.83 10.96
C ASP A 377 -34.65 -5.66 9.97
N ALA A 378 -33.51 -5.21 9.41
CA ALA A 378 -33.49 -4.57 8.10
C ALA A 378 -33.50 -5.69 7.04
N THR A 379 -34.59 -5.81 6.28
CA THR A 379 -34.75 -6.86 5.26
C THR A 379 -33.67 -6.76 4.19
N TYR A 380 -32.66 -7.63 4.26
CA TYR A 380 -31.67 -7.82 3.20
C TYR A 380 -32.37 -8.29 1.93
N ASP A 381 -32.48 -7.40 0.95
CA ASP A 381 -33.00 -7.69 -0.38
C ASP A 381 -31.82 -8.01 -1.30
N PRO A 382 -31.55 -9.29 -1.64
CA PRO A 382 -30.36 -9.68 -2.37
C PRO A 382 -30.33 -9.14 -3.80
N TRP A 383 -29.14 -8.99 -4.37
CA TRP A 383 -28.99 -8.64 -5.78
C TRP A 383 -29.80 -9.57 -6.72
N PRO A 384 -30.62 -9.02 -7.64
CA PRO A 384 -31.50 -9.85 -8.47
C PRO A 384 -30.74 -10.91 -9.30
N PRO A 385 -31.19 -12.18 -9.29
CA PRO A 385 -30.51 -13.25 -10.02
C PRO A 385 -30.49 -12.98 -11.53
N GLY A 386 -29.37 -13.29 -12.17
CA GLY A 386 -29.15 -13.04 -13.60
C GLY A 386 -28.82 -11.59 -13.97
N LYS A 387 -28.91 -10.63 -13.03
CA LYS A 387 -28.44 -9.25 -13.24
C LYS A 387 -26.91 -9.21 -13.11
N GLY A 388 -26.21 -8.73 -14.14
CA GLY A 388 -24.75 -8.60 -14.11
C GLY A 388 -24.26 -7.65 -13.00
N ARG A 389 -22.98 -7.78 -12.59
CA ARG A 389 -22.40 -6.96 -11.51
C ARG A 389 -22.55 -5.46 -11.77
N PRO A 390 -22.90 -4.65 -10.75
CA PRO A 390 -23.07 -3.20 -10.92
C PRO A 390 -21.75 -2.46 -11.11
N TYR A 391 -20.69 -2.92 -10.45
CA TYR A 391 -19.34 -2.34 -10.50
C TYR A 391 -18.26 -3.43 -10.40
N LYS A 392 -16.99 -3.04 -10.48
CA LYS A 392 -15.86 -3.91 -10.15
C LYS A 392 -15.40 -3.63 -8.73
N LEU A 393 -15.56 -4.60 -7.82
CA LEU A 393 -15.01 -4.52 -6.47
C LEU A 393 -13.58 -5.08 -6.42
N TYR A 394 -12.74 -4.47 -5.59
CA TYR A 394 -11.36 -4.87 -5.36
C TYR A 394 -11.12 -4.96 -3.85
N VAL A 395 -10.29 -5.91 -3.43
CA VAL A 395 -9.76 -5.95 -2.06
C VAL A 395 -8.33 -5.39 -2.03
N VAL A 396 -8.01 -4.64 -0.99
CA VAL A 396 -6.65 -4.22 -0.64
C VAL A 396 -6.35 -4.68 0.78
N GLY A 397 -5.12 -5.09 1.05
CA GLY A 397 -4.72 -5.47 2.41
C GLY A 397 -3.21 -5.59 2.58
N SER A 398 -2.79 -5.98 3.77
CA SER A 398 -1.37 -6.13 4.12
C SER A 398 -0.64 -7.15 3.23
N TRP A 399 -1.23 -8.32 2.96
CA TRP A 399 -0.66 -9.38 2.10
C TRP A 399 -0.32 -8.96 0.66
N ASN A 400 -0.88 -7.85 0.17
CA ASN A 400 -0.69 -7.38 -1.21
C ASN A 400 -0.16 -5.94 -1.32
N ASP A 401 0.50 -5.42 -0.27
CA ASP A 401 1.03 -4.05 -0.21
C ASP A 401 -0.05 -2.98 -0.52
N ASN A 402 -1.31 -3.26 -0.16
CA ASN A 402 -2.50 -2.48 -0.50
C ASN A 402 -2.72 -2.26 -2.01
N VAL A 403 -2.26 -3.18 -2.86
CA VAL A 403 -2.47 -3.14 -4.31
C VAL A 403 -3.84 -3.72 -4.67
N PRO A 404 -4.76 -2.97 -5.32
CA PRO A 404 -6.13 -3.42 -5.58
C PRO A 404 -6.24 -4.73 -6.37
N MET A 405 -6.62 -5.80 -5.68
CA MET A 405 -6.82 -7.14 -6.22
C MET A 405 -8.29 -7.34 -6.62
N PRO A 406 -8.61 -7.64 -7.89
CA PRO A 406 -10.00 -7.73 -8.35
C PRO A 406 -10.69 -8.95 -7.73
N MET A 407 -11.85 -8.73 -7.12
CA MET A 407 -12.69 -9.82 -6.63
C MET A 407 -13.37 -10.55 -7.80
N GLN A 408 -13.57 -11.85 -7.65
CA GLN A 408 -14.45 -12.62 -8.53
C GLN A 408 -15.90 -12.21 -8.28
N TRP A 409 -16.79 -12.45 -9.24
CA TRP A 409 -18.21 -12.16 -9.09
C TRP A 409 -19.02 -13.39 -9.49
N ASP A 410 -19.90 -13.82 -8.60
CA ASP A 410 -20.93 -14.81 -8.90
C ASP A 410 -22.27 -14.36 -8.30
N SER A 411 -23.28 -14.25 -9.14
CA SER A 411 -24.71 -14.26 -8.76
C SER A 411 -25.16 -13.38 -7.58
N GLY A 412 -24.57 -12.20 -7.40
CA GLY A 412 -24.90 -11.26 -6.29
C GLY A 412 -23.80 -11.08 -5.25
N VAL A 413 -22.74 -11.88 -5.34
CA VAL A 413 -21.65 -11.96 -4.36
C VAL A 413 -20.31 -11.72 -5.06
N PHE A 414 -19.44 -10.95 -4.39
CA PHE A 414 -18.02 -10.88 -4.73
C PHE A 414 -17.22 -11.81 -3.81
N THR A 415 -16.26 -12.54 -4.37
CA THR A 415 -15.40 -13.46 -3.60
C THR A 415 -13.92 -13.22 -3.89
N CYS A 416 -13.07 -13.41 -2.87
CA CYS A 416 -11.61 -13.32 -3.02
C CYS A 416 -10.88 -14.18 -1.98
N SER A 417 -10.20 -15.21 -2.45
CA SER A 417 -9.32 -16.05 -1.62
C SER A 417 -8.00 -15.33 -1.34
N ILE A 418 -7.54 -15.37 -0.09
CA ILE A 418 -6.30 -14.74 0.39
C ILE A 418 -5.54 -15.75 1.25
N THR A 419 -4.21 -15.78 1.17
CA THR A 419 -3.38 -16.68 1.98
C THR A 419 -2.66 -15.88 3.07
N MET A 420 -2.78 -16.32 4.32
CA MET A 420 -2.26 -15.63 5.49
C MET A 420 -0.72 -15.59 5.50
N GLY A 421 -0.16 -14.41 5.75
CA GLY A 421 1.27 -14.21 5.90
C GLY A 421 1.89 -14.87 7.15
N ALA A 422 3.19 -14.63 7.33
CA ALA A 422 3.99 -15.23 8.41
C ALA A 422 3.49 -14.91 9.83
N ASP A 423 2.78 -13.79 10.00
CA ASP A 423 2.25 -13.32 11.28
C ASP A 423 0.82 -13.81 11.55
N ALA A 424 0.21 -14.55 10.61
CA ALA A 424 -1.16 -15.09 10.66
C ALA A 424 -2.27 -14.05 10.95
N MET A 425 -1.99 -12.78 10.69
CA MET A 425 -2.92 -11.65 10.81
C MET A 425 -2.82 -10.78 9.56
N GLU A 426 -3.96 -10.37 9.02
CA GLU A 426 -4.04 -9.57 7.81
C GLU A 426 -5.16 -8.52 7.92
N ILE A 427 -4.88 -7.26 7.60
CA ILE A 427 -5.89 -6.20 7.57
C ILE A 427 -6.34 -5.91 6.14
N PHE A 428 -7.62 -5.55 5.94
CA PHE A 428 -8.14 -5.23 4.61
C PHE A 428 -9.24 -4.17 4.56
N GLN A 429 -9.39 -3.61 3.36
CA GLN A 429 -10.49 -2.72 2.93
C GLN A 429 -10.97 -3.12 1.53
N LEU A 430 -12.13 -2.61 1.13
CA LEU A 430 -12.72 -2.87 -0.18
C LEU A 430 -12.82 -1.57 -0.97
N ILE A 431 -12.48 -1.59 -2.26
CA ILE A 431 -12.44 -0.39 -3.11
C ILE A 431 -13.30 -0.60 -4.35
N GLU A 432 -14.25 0.31 -4.59
CA GLU A 432 -15.05 0.31 -5.80
C GLU A 432 -14.25 0.87 -6.99
N ASN A 433 -14.22 0.15 -8.12
CA ASN A 433 -13.68 0.60 -9.40
C ASN A 433 -12.19 1.08 -9.39
N LYS A 434 -11.41 0.71 -8.36
CA LYS A 434 -10.05 1.22 -8.06
C LYS A 434 -9.99 2.71 -7.69
N ASP A 435 -11.08 3.28 -7.22
CA ASP A 435 -11.15 4.65 -6.74
C ASP A 435 -11.09 4.69 -5.21
N TRP A 436 -9.97 5.14 -4.65
CA TRP A 436 -9.78 5.27 -3.19
C TRP A 436 -10.79 6.23 -2.53
N SER A 437 -11.46 7.09 -3.29
CA SER A 437 -12.58 7.90 -2.78
C SER A 437 -13.90 7.14 -2.66
N ARG A 438 -13.90 5.84 -3.01
CA ARG A 438 -15.02 4.90 -2.92
C ARG A 438 -14.59 3.65 -2.16
N THR A 439 -14.11 3.84 -0.94
CA THR A 439 -13.65 2.77 -0.05
C THR A 439 -14.78 2.36 0.90
N TYR A 440 -14.98 1.04 1.06
CA TYR A 440 -15.80 0.46 2.12
C TYR A 440 -14.90 -0.04 3.25
N TYR A 441 -15.37 0.13 4.48
CA TYR A 441 -14.62 -0.14 5.70
C TYR A 441 -15.60 -0.38 6.88
N PRO A 442 -15.19 -1.02 7.98
CA PRO A 442 -16.05 -1.24 9.13
C PRO A 442 -16.27 0.03 9.96
N SER A 443 -17.35 0.07 10.74
CA SER A 443 -17.67 1.20 11.62
C SER A 443 -16.62 1.43 12.73
N ILE A 444 -16.00 0.35 13.21
CA ILE A 444 -14.93 0.31 14.22
C ILE A 444 -13.58 -0.09 13.57
N PRO A 445 -12.42 0.29 14.15
CA PRO A 445 -11.12 -0.20 13.67
C PRO A 445 -10.92 -1.70 13.96
N ASP A 446 -10.11 -2.35 13.14
CA ASP A 446 -9.64 -3.73 13.26
C ASP A 446 -10.75 -4.77 13.50
N ALA A 447 -11.93 -4.56 12.90
CA ALA A 447 -13.13 -5.36 13.12
C ALA A 447 -12.95 -6.81 12.64
N THR A 448 -13.21 -7.78 13.51
CA THR A 448 -13.22 -9.21 13.19
C THR A 448 -14.64 -9.70 12.82
N THR A 449 -14.79 -10.96 12.40
CA THR A 449 -16.11 -11.60 12.24
C THR A 449 -16.87 -11.80 13.55
N SER A 450 -16.20 -11.64 14.71
CA SER A 450 -16.83 -11.77 16.03
C SER A 450 -17.33 -10.43 16.58
N ASP A 451 -16.92 -9.31 15.98
CA ASP A 451 -17.26 -7.97 16.45
C ASP A 451 -18.55 -7.43 15.82
N GLU A 452 -19.42 -6.84 16.64
CA GLU A 452 -20.61 -6.14 16.15
C GLU A 452 -20.20 -4.82 15.46
N HIS A 453 -20.27 -4.82 14.12
CA HIS A 453 -19.92 -3.67 13.29
C HIS A 453 -20.87 -3.53 12.10
N SER A 454 -20.85 -2.34 11.47
CA SER A 454 -21.58 -2.08 10.23
C SER A 454 -20.61 -1.71 9.10
N VAL A 455 -21.01 -1.97 7.86
CA VAL A 455 -20.26 -1.53 6.68
C VAL A 455 -20.53 -0.05 6.42
N LEU A 456 -19.48 0.74 6.32
CA LEU A 456 -19.52 2.16 5.94
C LEU A 456 -18.94 2.37 4.53
N GLY A 457 -19.14 3.56 3.98
CA GLY A 457 -18.77 3.93 2.62
C GLY A 457 -19.87 3.66 1.57
N PRO A 458 -19.57 3.76 0.26
CA PRO A 458 -18.25 4.03 -0.30
C PRO A 458 -17.89 5.52 -0.21
N ASP A 459 -16.87 5.87 0.59
CA ASP A 459 -16.31 7.22 0.66
C ASP A 459 -14.80 7.21 0.99
N ASP A 460 -14.23 8.36 1.33
CA ASP A 460 -12.81 8.56 1.67
C ASP A 460 -12.52 8.70 3.19
N ARG A 461 -13.48 8.35 4.06
CA ARG A 461 -13.46 8.61 5.52
C ARG A 461 -13.18 7.35 6.33
N SER A 462 -12.40 6.42 5.78
CA SER A 462 -12.04 5.20 6.50
C SER A 462 -11.29 5.50 7.81
N ASP A 463 -10.51 6.59 7.86
CA ASP A 463 -9.77 7.05 9.04
C ASP A 463 -8.88 5.93 9.66
N GLY A 464 -8.38 5.03 8.81
CA GLY A 464 -7.59 3.85 9.20
C GLY A 464 -8.39 2.60 9.56
N ARG A 465 -9.73 2.69 9.67
CA ARG A 465 -10.60 1.54 9.98
C ARG A 465 -10.53 0.50 8.87
N SER A 466 -10.25 -0.74 9.25
CA SER A 466 -10.05 -1.88 8.37
C SER A 466 -10.64 -3.12 9.03
N TRP A 467 -10.98 -4.14 8.25
CA TRP A 467 -11.31 -5.46 8.79
C TRP A 467 -10.02 -6.22 9.12
N LEU A 468 -10.06 -7.09 10.12
CA LEU A 468 -8.92 -7.91 10.57
C LEU A 468 -9.23 -9.41 10.41
N ILE A 469 -8.48 -10.08 9.54
CA ILE A 469 -8.46 -11.53 9.42
C ILE A 469 -7.43 -12.09 10.41
N GLY A 470 -7.86 -13.04 11.24
CA GLY A 470 -7.07 -13.61 12.32
C GLY A 470 -7.43 -13.03 13.68
N SER A 471 -6.59 -13.27 14.71
CA SER A 471 -6.83 -12.78 16.07
C SER A 471 -5.53 -12.65 16.86
N PRO A 472 -5.30 -11.51 17.56
CA PRO A 472 -4.21 -11.35 18.52
C PRO A 472 -4.25 -12.37 19.67
N GLU A 473 -5.42 -12.90 19.99
CA GLU A 473 -5.65 -13.86 21.09
C GLU A 473 -5.42 -15.34 20.65
N GLY A 474 -5.04 -15.55 19.39
CA GLY A 474 -4.11 -16.62 19.02
C GLY A 474 -4.68 -18.03 18.77
N ASN A 475 -5.87 -18.17 18.16
CA ASN A 475 -6.42 -19.51 17.87
C ASN A 475 -7.19 -19.73 16.55
N VAL A 476 -7.29 -18.75 15.64
CA VAL A 476 -8.19 -18.87 14.45
C VAL A 476 -7.45 -19.06 13.12
N SER A 477 -6.19 -18.67 13.02
CA SER A 477 -5.41 -18.69 11.76
C SER A 477 -3.94 -19.04 11.99
N LYS A 478 -3.32 -19.64 10.98
CA LYS A 478 -1.90 -19.99 10.91
C LYS A 478 -1.28 -19.44 9.62
N PRO A 479 0.06 -19.28 9.56
CA PRO A 479 0.72 -18.91 8.31
C PRO A 479 0.47 -19.96 7.22
N GLY A 480 0.06 -19.51 6.03
CA GLY A 480 -0.32 -20.38 4.92
C GLY A 480 -1.77 -20.88 4.93
N ASP A 481 -2.55 -20.62 5.98
CA ASP A 481 -4.01 -20.81 5.92
C ASP A 481 -4.60 -19.91 4.82
N THR A 482 -5.67 -20.35 4.16
CA THR A 482 -6.35 -19.56 3.13
C THR A 482 -7.75 -19.20 3.60
N PHE A 483 -8.16 -17.95 3.38
CA PHE A 483 -9.48 -17.43 3.74
C PHE A 483 -10.20 -16.91 2.49
N ASP A 484 -11.49 -17.21 2.37
CA ASP A 484 -12.36 -16.64 1.35
C ASP A 484 -13.09 -15.43 1.91
N ILE A 485 -12.71 -14.24 1.42
CA ILE A 485 -13.44 -12.99 1.69
C ILE A 485 -14.68 -12.97 0.80
N VAL A 486 -15.85 -12.82 1.42
CA VAL A 486 -17.17 -12.83 0.80
C VAL A 486 -17.86 -11.49 1.02
N VAL A 487 -18.32 -10.87 -0.06
CA VAL A 487 -19.00 -9.57 -0.01
C VAL A 487 -20.32 -9.66 -0.76
N ALA A 488 -21.43 -9.57 -0.04
CA ALA A 488 -22.77 -9.60 -0.62
C ALA A 488 -23.33 -8.18 -0.77
N ILE A 489 -24.02 -7.92 -1.88
CA ILE A 489 -24.63 -6.62 -2.16
C ILE A 489 -26.15 -6.70 -2.17
N ASP A 490 -26.81 -5.61 -1.73
CA ASP A 490 -28.25 -5.46 -1.81
C ASP A 490 -28.74 -5.19 -3.25
N SER A 491 -30.05 -5.21 -3.47
CA SER A 491 -30.68 -4.92 -4.77
C SER A 491 -30.43 -3.51 -5.31
N SER A 492 -30.03 -2.58 -4.43
CA SER A 492 -29.61 -1.20 -4.72
C SER A 492 -28.12 -1.06 -5.03
N ALA A 493 -27.37 -2.17 -5.03
CA ALA A 493 -25.92 -2.26 -5.21
C ALA A 493 -25.04 -1.76 -4.04
N HIS A 494 -25.57 -1.55 -2.84
CA HIS A 494 -24.73 -1.28 -1.67
C HIS A 494 -24.13 -2.57 -1.14
N VAL A 495 -22.91 -2.50 -0.60
CA VAL A 495 -22.33 -3.61 0.17
C VAL A 495 -23.11 -3.75 1.47
N ALA A 496 -23.82 -4.87 1.62
CA ALA A 496 -24.69 -5.14 2.77
C ALA A 496 -23.98 -6.03 3.80
N VAL A 497 -23.16 -6.97 3.34
CA VAL A 497 -22.43 -7.92 4.20
C VAL A 497 -20.99 -8.04 3.69
N VAL A 498 -20.04 -8.01 4.62
CA VAL A 498 -18.64 -8.39 4.43
C VAL A 498 -18.34 -9.46 5.49
N ASP A 499 -17.87 -10.62 5.05
CA ASP A 499 -17.59 -11.77 5.91
C ASP A 499 -16.39 -12.54 5.34
N TRP A 500 -15.74 -13.38 6.14
CA TRP A 500 -14.64 -14.24 5.68
C TRP A 500 -14.52 -15.50 6.52
N HIS A 501 -14.18 -16.60 5.86
CA HIS A 501 -14.05 -17.90 6.50
C HIS A 501 -12.83 -18.66 5.95
N LEU A 502 -12.33 -19.61 6.75
CA LEU A 502 -11.24 -20.49 6.36
C LEU A 502 -11.68 -21.38 5.18
N SER A 503 -10.91 -21.38 4.11
CA SER A 503 -11.07 -22.26 2.96
C SER A 503 -10.59 -23.68 3.33
N PHE A 504 -11.40 -24.70 3.05
CA PHE A 504 -11.13 -26.12 3.36
C PHE A 504 -10.72 -26.95 2.13
#